data_AF-A0A3C0BBI6-F1
#
_entry.id   AF-A0A3C0BBI6-F1
#
_cell.length_a   1.000
_cell.length_b   1.000
_cell.length_c   1.000
_cell.angle_alpha   90.00
_cell.angle_beta   90.00
_cell.angle_gamma   90.00
#
_symmetry.space_group_name_H-M   'P 1'
#
loop_
_entity.id
_entity.type
_entity.pdbx_description
1 polymer ?
#
loop_
_entity_poly.entity_id
_entity_poly.type
_entity_poly.pdbx_seq_one_letter_code
_entity_poly.pdbx_strand_id
1 'polypeptide(L)'
;MQYQIDIIMKTQQHEKFIEPVSGYVVLTLVILMIAAFAYSVTQFNHLVWVMILAVIDLLLAIALMPGFLVVNPNESSVLVLFGDYKGTVITNGFFWVNP
;
A
#
# COMPACT_ATOMS: atom_id res chain seq x y z
N MET A 1 38.59 21.57 8.66
CA MET A 1 37.71 21.00 9.72
C MET A 1 36.25 21.36 9.46
N GLN A 2 35.92 22.64 9.24
CA GLN A 2 34.56 23.10 8.89
C GLN A 2 33.94 22.38 7.67
N TYR A 3 34.72 22.19 6.60
CA TYR A 3 34.29 21.46 5.40
C TYR A 3 33.87 20.00 5.67
N GLN A 4 34.52 19.33 6.61
CA GLN A 4 34.16 17.95 7.00
C GLN A 4 32.86 17.94 7.81
N ILE A 5 32.63 18.98 8.63
CA ILE A 5 31.39 19.15 9.39
C ILE A 5 30.23 19.48 8.45
N ASP A 6 30.43 20.31 7.43
CA ASP A 6 29.38 20.65 6.46
C ASP A 6 28.97 19.44 5.61
N ILE A 7 29.91 18.55 5.25
CA ILE A 7 29.59 17.28 4.57
C ILE A 7 28.79 16.35 5.47
N ILE A 8 29.17 16.21 6.75
CA ILE A 8 28.46 15.38 7.72
C ILE A 8 27.06 15.94 8.00
N MET A 9 26.91 17.26 8.12
CA MET A 9 25.59 17.88 8.32
C MET A 9 24.72 17.79 7.06
N LYS A 10 25.31 17.85 5.86
CA LYS A 10 24.57 17.70 4.60
C LYS A 10 24.08 16.27 4.37
N THR A 11 24.73 15.24 4.92
CA THR A 11 24.27 13.84 4.85
C THR A 11 23.21 13.47 5.88
N GLN A 12 22.95 14.30 6.90
CA GLN A 12 21.83 14.12 7.84
C GLN A 12 20.47 14.59 7.26
N GLN A 13 20.28 14.58 5.94
CA GLN A 13 18.94 14.80 5.37
C GLN A 13 18.02 13.75 5.98
N HIS A 14 17.02 14.19 6.76
CA HIS A 14 16.09 13.36 7.51
C HIS A 14 15.58 12.17 6.69
N GLU A 15 16.21 11.00 6.84
CA GLU A 15 15.65 9.76 6.31
C GLU A 15 14.35 9.50 7.06
N LYS A 16 13.24 9.55 6.32
CA LYS A 16 11.92 9.40 6.91
C LYS A 16 11.58 7.92 6.92
N PHE A 17 11.80 7.27 8.06
CA PHE A 17 11.34 5.90 8.27
C PHE A 17 9.81 5.89 8.38
N ILE A 18 9.19 5.03 7.59
CA ILE A 18 7.73 4.85 7.58
C ILE A 18 7.44 3.43 8.03
N GLU A 19 6.48 3.28 8.93
CA GLU A 19 5.85 2.00 9.25
C GLU A 19 4.63 1.82 8.34
N PRO A 20 4.72 0.98 7.30
CA PRO A 20 3.60 0.77 6.39
C PRO A 20 2.51 -0.12 7.01
N VAL A 21 1.32 -0.08 6.42
CA VAL A 21 0.18 -0.90 6.88
C VAL A 21 0.49 -2.38 6.64
N SER A 22 0.04 -3.27 7.53
CA SER A 22 0.19 -4.71 7.34
C SER A 22 -0.51 -5.18 6.06
N GLY A 23 0.24 -5.86 5.19
CA GLY A 23 -0.28 -6.41 3.93
C GLY A 23 -1.33 -7.48 4.17
N TYR A 24 -1.26 -8.21 5.29
CA TYR A 24 -2.25 -9.24 5.64
C TYR A 24 -3.64 -8.65 5.91
N VAL A 25 -3.69 -7.46 6.52
CA VAL A 25 -4.96 -6.77 6.79
C VAL A 25 -5.62 -6.37 5.48
N VAL A 26 -4.86 -5.74 4.58
CA VAL A 26 -5.38 -5.32 3.27
C VAL A 26 -5.71 -6.53 2.37
N LEU A 27 -4.90 -7.59 2.42
CA LEU A 27 -5.19 -8.84 1.71
C LEU A 27 -6.50 -9.46 2.19
N THR A 28 -6.72 -9.53 3.50
CA THR A 28 -7.98 -10.04 4.08
C THR A 28 -9.15 -9.18 3.63
N LEU A 29 -9.00 -7.84 3.65
CA LEU A 29 -10.02 -6.92 3.16
C LEU A 29 -10.35 -7.15 1.68
N VAL A 30 -9.35 -7.27 0.80
CA VAL A 30 -9.55 -7.53 -0.63
C VAL A 30 -10.27 -8.86 -0.87
N ILE A 31 -9.92 -9.92 -0.11
CA ILE A 31 -10.62 -11.21 -0.19
C ILE A 31 -12.09 -11.06 0.21
N LEU A 32 -12.37 -10.32 1.29
CA LEU A 32 -13.74 -10.05 1.73
C LEU A 32 -14.54 -9.24 0.71
N MET A 33 -13.93 -8.25 0.06
CA MET A 33 -14.56 -7.48 -1.01
C MET A 33 -14.90 -8.38 -2.20
N ILE A 34 -13.97 -9.22 -2.67
CA ILE A 34 -14.24 -10.17 -3.77
C ILE A 34 -15.38 -11.14 -3.39
N ALA A 35 -15.41 -11.63 -2.15
CA ALA A 35 -16.50 -12.47 -1.67
C ALA A 35 -17.84 -11.71 -1.62
N ALA A 36 -17.84 -10.46 -1.16
CA ALA A 36 -19.01 -9.60 -1.12
C ALA A 36 -19.55 -9.29 -2.52
N PHE A 37 -18.67 -9.02 -3.49
CA PHE A 37 -19.01 -8.90 -4.91
C PHE A 37 -19.71 -10.15 -5.43
N ALA A 38 -19.10 -11.34 -5.25
CA ALA A 38 -19.66 -12.60 -5.73
C ALA A 38 -21.02 -12.91 -5.08
N TYR A 39 -21.15 -12.67 -3.77
CA TYR A 39 -22.41 -12.80 -3.05
C TYR A 39 -23.48 -11.83 -3.61
N SER A 40 -23.11 -10.57 -3.82
CA SER A 40 -24.02 -9.55 -4.31
C SER A 40 -24.56 -9.88 -5.70
N VAL A 41 -23.70 -10.32 -6.61
CA VAL A 41 -24.07 -10.70 -7.98
C VAL A 41 -24.96 -11.95 -8.01
N THR A 42 -24.83 -12.88 -7.07
CA THR A 42 -25.67 -14.09 -7.07
C THR A 42 -27.03 -13.90 -6.41
N GLN A 43 -27.10 -13.12 -5.32
CA GLN A 43 -28.34 -12.96 -4.54
C GLN A 43 -29.19 -11.76 -4.99
N PHE A 44 -28.55 -10.71 -5.50
CA PHE A 44 -29.19 -9.42 -5.76
C PHE A 44 -29.08 -8.97 -7.23
N ASN A 45 -28.86 -9.89 -8.17
CA ASN A 45 -28.77 -9.59 -9.62
C ASN A 45 -29.99 -8.85 -10.21
N HIS A 46 -31.16 -8.95 -9.58
CA HIS A 46 -32.38 -8.28 -9.99
C HIS A 46 -32.44 -6.79 -9.55
N LEU A 47 -31.57 -6.38 -8.62
CA LEU A 47 -31.52 -5.01 -8.10
C LEU A 47 -30.40 -4.23 -8.79
N VAL A 48 -30.76 -3.39 -9.77
CA VAL A 48 -29.82 -2.59 -10.57
C VAL A 48 -28.86 -1.76 -9.70
N TRP A 49 -29.38 -1.11 -8.66
CA TRP A 49 -28.56 -0.29 -7.75
C TRP A 49 -27.49 -1.11 -7.01
N VAL A 50 -27.82 -2.35 -6.61
CA VAL A 50 -26.85 -3.25 -5.95
C VAL A 50 -25.76 -3.67 -6.93
N MET A 51 -26.10 -3.87 -8.20
CA MET A 51 -25.11 -4.20 -9.24
C MET A 51 -24.13 -3.05 -9.49
N ILE A 52 -24.61 -1.80 -9.48
CA ILE A 52 -23.74 -0.62 -9.58
C ILE A 52 -22.77 -0.59 -8.38
N LEU A 53 -23.26 -0.81 -7.16
CA LEU A 53 -22.40 -0.85 -5.97
C LEU A 53 -21.39 -2.00 -6.02
N ALA A 54 -21.79 -3.18 -6.50
CA ALA A 54 -20.90 -4.33 -6.66
C ALA A 54 -19.76 -4.03 -7.66
N VAL A 55 -20.05 -3.33 -8.76
CA VAL A 55 -19.00 -2.91 -9.71
C VAL A 55 -18.03 -1.93 -9.05
N ILE A 56 -18.53 -0.96 -8.27
CA ILE A 56 -17.68 -0.01 -7.55
C ILE A 56 -16.79 -0.72 -6.53
N ASP A 57 -17.35 -1.66 -5.77
CA ASP A 57 -16.61 -2.50 -4.82
C ASP A 57 -15.49 -3.29 -5.52
N LEU A 58 -15.78 -3.92 -6.65
CA LEU A 58 -14.77 -4.65 -7.44
C LEU A 58 -13.66 -3.72 -7.94
N LEU A 59 -14.00 -2.52 -8.42
CA LEU A 59 -13.01 -1.54 -8.88
C LEU A 59 -12.09 -1.08 -7.73
N LEU A 60 -12.66 -0.87 -6.54
CA LEU A 60 -11.88 -0.54 -5.33
C LEU A 60 -10.94 -1.70 -4.95
N ALA A 61 -11.42 -2.95 -4.98
CA ALA A 61 -10.61 -4.12 -4.69
C ALA A 61 -9.42 -4.25 -5.66
N ILE A 62 -9.63 -3.98 -6.96
CA ILE A 62 -8.57 -3.97 -7.97
C ILE A 62 -7.57 -2.83 -7.71
N ALA A 63 -8.06 -1.64 -7.37
CA ALA A 63 -7.21 -0.48 -7.09
C ALA A 63 -6.28 -0.68 -5.88
N LEU A 64 -6.63 -1.56 -4.94
CA LEU A 64 -5.78 -1.92 -3.81
C LEU A 64 -4.64 -2.88 -4.19
N MET A 65 -4.75 -3.66 -5.26
CA MET A 65 -3.76 -4.71 -5.58
C MET A 65 -2.31 -4.19 -5.81
N PRO A 66 -2.06 -3.05 -6.48
CA PRO A 66 -0.70 -2.60 -6.75
C PRO A 66 0.10 -2.19 -5.50
N GLY A 67 -0.58 -1.92 -4.39
CA GLY A 67 0.06 -1.42 -3.17
C GLY A 67 0.79 -2.47 -2.33
N PHE A 68 0.71 -3.76 -2.67
CA PHE A 68 1.37 -4.81 -1.91
C PHE A 68 2.90 -4.77 -2.06
N LEU A 69 3.59 -4.78 -0.93
CA LEU A 69 5.05 -4.68 -0.83
C LEU A 69 5.58 -5.76 0.12
N VAL A 70 6.63 -6.46 -0.30
CA VAL A 70 7.39 -7.39 0.56
C VAL A 70 8.77 -6.79 0.80
N VAL A 71 9.17 -6.71 2.07
CA VAL A 71 10.52 -6.31 2.47
C VAL A 71 11.19 -7.51 3.15
N ASN A 72 12.25 -8.05 2.55
CA ASN A 72 12.97 -9.20 3.10
C ASN A 72 13.92 -8.80 4.24
N PRO A 73 14.38 -9.76 5.06
CA PRO A 73 15.45 -9.50 6.02
C PRO A 73 16.70 -8.94 5.34
N ASN A 74 17.29 -7.90 5.92
CA ASN A 74 18.47 -7.18 5.39
C ASN A 74 18.21 -6.43 4.07
N GLU A 75 16.95 -6.25 3.67
CA GLU A 75 16.56 -5.36 2.58
C GLU A 75 15.82 -4.13 3.11
N SER A 76 15.77 -3.09 2.29
CA SER A 76 14.95 -1.91 2.52
C SER A 76 14.26 -1.52 1.22
N SER A 77 13.10 -0.87 1.34
CA SER A 77 12.33 -0.38 0.21
C SER A 77 12.16 1.13 0.29
N VAL A 78 12.56 1.82 -0.78
CA VAL A 78 12.42 3.28 -0.89
C VAL A 78 11.06 3.60 -1.51
N LEU A 79 10.25 4.37 -0.78
CA LEU A 79 8.93 4.80 -1.23
C LEU A 79 9.05 6.12 -1.99
N VAL A 80 8.68 6.08 -3.26
CA VAL A 80 8.65 7.24 -4.16
C VAL A 80 7.24 7.39 -4.71
N LEU A 81 6.67 8.58 -4.60
CA LEU A 81 5.35 8.91 -5.14
C LEU A 81 5.49 10.05 -6.14
N PHE A 82 5.19 9.79 -7.42
CA PHE A 82 5.37 10.74 -8.54
C PHE A 82 6.79 11.34 -8.67
N GLY A 83 7.81 10.57 -8.30
CA GLY A 83 9.22 11.03 -8.32
C GLY A 83 9.68 11.70 -7.02
N ASP A 84 8.76 12.01 -6.10
CA ASP A 84 9.10 12.55 -4.80
C ASP A 84 9.39 11.43 -3.79
N TYR A 85 10.54 11.51 -3.12
CA TYR A 85 10.84 10.66 -1.97
C TYR A 85 9.83 10.90 -0.84
N LYS A 86 9.17 9.83 -0.40
CA LYS A 86 8.23 9.88 0.73
C LYS A 86 8.80 9.25 2.00
N GLY A 87 9.65 8.24 1.86
CA GLY A 87 10.28 7.58 2.99
C GLY A 87 10.94 6.26 2.62
N THR A 88 11.46 5.55 3.62
CA THR A 88 12.07 4.23 3.46
C THR A 88 11.49 3.26 4.48
N VAL A 89 11.15 2.05 4.04
CA VAL A 89 10.73 0.94 4.90
C VAL A 89 11.94 0.03 5.10
N ILE A 90 12.38 -0.12 6.35
CA ILE A 90 13.51 -1.00 6.75
C ILE A 90 13.04 -2.23 7.53
N THR A 91 11.82 -2.21 8.04
CA THR A 91 11.24 -3.33 8.77
C THR A 91 10.91 -4.44 7.78
N ASN A 92 11.36 -5.67 8.06
CA ASN A 92 11.01 -6.82 7.23
C ASN A 92 9.54 -7.21 7.44
N GLY A 93 8.89 -7.66 6.38
CA GLY A 93 7.51 -8.11 6.45
C GLY A 93 6.74 -7.97 5.14
N PHE A 94 5.44 -8.27 5.22
CA PHE A 94 4.48 -8.09 4.15
C PHE A 94 3.58 -6.89 4.47
N PHE A 95 3.58 -5.92 3.58
CA PHE A 95 2.99 -4.61 3.78
C PHE A 95 2.09 -4.22 2.63
N TRP A 96 1.29 -3.20 2.88
CA TRP A 96 0.58 -2.47 1.87
C TRP A 96 0.93 -0.99 1.99
N VAL A 97 1.31 -0.40 0.88
CA VAL A 97 1.59 1.03 0.73
C VAL A 97 0.61 1.61 -0.26
N ASN A 98 0.19 2.86 -0.05
CA ASN A 98 -0.64 3.54 -1.03
C ASN A 98 0.19 3.76 -2.31
N PRO A 99 -0.26 3.23 -3.47
CA PRO A 99 0.41 3.47 -4.74
C PRO A 99 0.42 4.95 -5.14
#